data_AF-A0A0C2TTD0-F1
#
_entry.id   AF-A0A0C2TTD0-F1
#
_cell.length_a   1.000
_cell.length_b   1.000
_cell.length_c   1.000
_cell.angle_alpha   90.00
_cell.angle_beta   90.00
_cell.angle_gamma   90.00
#
_symmetry.space_group_name_H-M   'P 1'
#
loop_
_entity.id
_entity.type
_entity.pdbx_description
1 polymer ?
#
loop_
_entity_poly.entity_id
_entity_poly.type
_entity_poly.pdbx_seq_one_letter_code
_entity_poly.pdbx_strand_id
1 'polypeptide(L)'
;MIGSSSVFNLSEVGKTNYYYHTEEEKQLIRDTIRCTTEALRCLEIKKRPIILRERELKSDLERYLIATAPIKQLPCDILCFVFELHCQDEPPLLFQSKPAQVTLSQVCSAWRRAMLNFPKLWNNIVIAPQHRRPNNELVEIANAWLSRAKDLPCSVEFEFPPWDVDDDWDYRYIWRQHWHKNIIKNFVSRHKFKRLGVTFADHHLRDFLQLPDEKLLCIEDLRLQHVTSNNDKKNFRLIPRHSLGCRISPACA
;
A
#
# COMPACT_ATOMS: atom_id res chain seq x y z
N MET A 1 -23.93 -69.95 -57.93
CA MET A 1 -22.91 -69.44 -57.00
C MET A 1 -23.31 -68.04 -56.60
N ILE A 2 -23.87 -67.89 -55.41
CA ILE A 2 -24.41 -66.63 -54.89
C ILE A 2 -23.24 -65.91 -54.20
N GLY A 3 -22.65 -64.93 -54.89
CA GLY A 3 -21.59 -64.09 -54.33
C GLY A 3 -22.21 -63.09 -53.35
N SER A 4 -21.92 -63.30 -52.07
CA SER A 4 -22.27 -62.43 -50.95
C SER A 4 -21.94 -60.96 -51.24
N SER A 5 -22.96 -60.12 -51.40
CA SER A 5 -22.83 -58.66 -51.29
C SER A 5 -22.25 -58.36 -49.91
N SER A 6 -20.98 -57.95 -49.85
CA SER A 6 -20.37 -57.50 -48.60
C SER A 6 -21.11 -56.25 -48.16
N VAL A 7 -21.83 -56.34 -47.04
CA VAL A 7 -22.55 -55.20 -46.46
C VAL A 7 -21.55 -54.06 -46.26
N PHE A 8 -21.81 -52.92 -46.90
CA PHE A 8 -20.97 -51.73 -46.81
C PHE A 8 -20.89 -51.26 -45.35
N ASN A 9 -19.68 -51.27 -44.78
CA ASN A 9 -19.46 -50.93 -43.38
C ASN A 9 -18.87 -49.52 -43.23
N LEU A 10 -19.69 -48.58 -42.76
CA LEU A 10 -19.31 -47.20 -42.50
C LEU A 10 -18.14 -47.05 -41.50
N SER A 11 -17.91 -48.02 -40.60
CA SER A 11 -16.81 -47.94 -39.62
C SER A 11 -15.42 -48.08 -40.23
N GLU A 12 -15.31 -48.68 -41.42
CA GLU A 12 -14.04 -48.96 -42.12
C GLU A 12 -13.72 -47.92 -43.21
N VAL A 13 -14.68 -47.04 -43.52
CA VAL A 13 -14.50 -45.93 -44.48
C VAL A 13 -13.39 -45.00 -43.98
N GLY A 14 -12.39 -44.78 -44.83
CA GLY A 14 -11.21 -43.96 -44.52
C GLY A 14 -10.14 -44.63 -43.65
N LYS A 15 -10.35 -45.87 -43.19
CA LYS A 15 -9.36 -46.68 -42.46
C LYS A 15 -8.61 -47.68 -43.33
N THR A 16 -9.15 -47.98 -44.51
CA THR A 16 -8.57 -48.89 -45.49
C THR A 16 -8.17 -48.13 -46.75
N ASN A 17 -7.18 -48.63 -47.51
CA ASN A 17 -6.70 -48.01 -48.76
C ASN A 17 -7.66 -48.22 -49.97
N TYR A 18 -8.92 -48.59 -49.73
CA TYR A 18 -9.87 -48.90 -50.78
C TYR A 18 -10.33 -47.61 -51.47
N TYR A 19 -10.02 -47.47 -52.76
CA TYR A 19 -10.15 -46.20 -53.49
C TYR A 19 -11.47 -46.02 -54.24
N TYR A 20 -12.27 -47.08 -54.37
CA TYR A 20 -13.48 -47.10 -55.17
C TYR A 20 -14.71 -47.36 -54.31
N HIS A 21 -15.66 -46.41 -54.35
CA HIS A 21 -16.99 -46.51 -53.75
C HIS A 21 -18.06 -46.39 -54.83
N THR A 22 -19.15 -47.14 -54.71
CA THR A 22 -20.32 -46.96 -55.58
C THR A 22 -21.00 -45.62 -55.30
N GLU A 23 -21.88 -45.14 -56.18
CA GLU A 23 -22.59 -43.88 -55.95
C GLU A 23 -23.54 -43.95 -54.75
N GLU A 24 -24.12 -45.13 -54.48
CA GLU A 24 -24.94 -45.40 -53.31
C GLU A 24 -24.12 -45.33 -52.01
N GLU A 25 -22.91 -45.91 -52.01
CA GLU A 25 -21.98 -45.84 -50.88
C GLU A 25 -21.51 -44.42 -50.62
N LYS A 26 -21.16 -43.67 -51.68
CA LYS A 26 -20.81 -42.24 -51.56
C LYS A 26 -21.96 -41.42 -51.02
N GLN A 27 -23.20 -41.71 -51.43
CA GLN A 27 -24.38 -41.03 -50.92
C GLN A 27 -24.59 -41.32 -49.43
N LEU A 28 -24.44 -42.57 -49.01
CA LEU A 28 -24.52 -42.96 -47.61
C LEU A 28 -23.44 -42.28 -46.76
N ILE A 29 -22.20 -42.16 -47.27
CA ILE A 29 -21.12 -41.41 -46.61
C ILE A 29 -21.52 -39.93 -46.45
N ARG A 30 -22.03 -39.28 -47.51
CA ARG A 30 -22.47 -37.87 -47.44
C ARG A 30 -23.57 -37.65 -46.41
N ASP A 31 -24.57 -38.54 -46.39
CA ASP A 31 -25.65 -38.47 -45.41
C ASP A 31 -25.13 -38.70 -43.98
N THR A 32 -24.19 -39.62 -43.79
CA THR A 32 -23.53 -39.86 -42.50
C THR A 32 -22.72 -38.65 -42.03
N ILE A 33 -21.98 -38.00 -42.93
CA ILE A 33 -21.23 -36.76 -42.63
C ILE A 33 -22.19 -35.67 -42.16
N ARG A 34 -23.31 -35.47 -42.88
CA ARG A 34 -24.34 -34.49 -42.51
C ARG A 34 -24.89 -34.79 -41.12
N CYS A 35 -25.37 -36.01 -40.89
CA CYS A 35 -25.94 -36.43 -39.60
C CYS A 35 -24.92 -36.28 -38.45
N THR A 36 -23.66 -36.66 -38.68
CA THR A 36 -22.60 -36.56 -37.65
C THR A 36 -22.26 -35.10 -37.34
N THR A 37 -22.20 -34.24 -38.36
CA THR A 37 -21.95 -32.79 -38.21
C THR A 37 -23.07 -32.12 -37.43
N GLU A 38 -24.33 -32.47 -37.71
CA GLU A 38 -25.49 -32.00 -36.95
C GLU A 38 -25.46 -32.49 -35.51
N ALA A 39 -25.10 -33.76 -35.27
CA ALA A 39 -24.94 -34.30 -33.93
C ALA A 39 -23.85 -33.57 -33.12
N LEU A 40 -22.70 -33.27 -33.73
CA LEU A 40 -21.64 -32.47 -33.12
C LEU A 40 -22.13 -31.06 -32.77
N ARG A 41 -22.84 -30.39 -33.69
CA ARG A 41 -23.43 -29.07 -33.44
C ARG A 41 -24.43 -29.10 -32.28
N CYS A 42 -25.27 -30.14 -32.20
CA CYS A 42 -26.18 -30.35 -31.08
C CYS A 42 -25.43 -30.53 -29.75
N LEU A 43 -24.31 -31.26 -29.74
CA LEU A 43 -23.46 -31.41 -28.55
C LEU A 43 -22.82 -30.08 -28.13
N GLU A 44 -22.34 -29.27 -29.08
CA GLU A 44 -21.81 -27.94 -28.76
C GLU A 44 -22.87 -27.04 -28.13
N ILE A 45 -24.09 -27.03 -28.69
CA ILE A 45 -25.22 -26.28 -28.13
C ILE A 45 -25.51 -26.74 -26.71
N LYS A 46 -25.48 -28.05 -26.42
CA LYS A 46 -25.67 -28.59 -25.06
C LYS A 46 -24.50 -28.30 -24.11
N LYS A 47 -23.27 -28.16 -24.62
CA LYS A 47 -22.08 -27.82 -23.82
C LYS A 47 -22.08 -26.37 -23.37
N ARG A 48 -22.59 -25.45 -24.20
CA ARG A 48 -22.68 -24.01 -23.89
C ARG A 48 -23.35 -23.70 -22.53
N PRO A 49 -24.56 -24.18 -22.21
CA PRO A 49 -25.20 -23.89 -20.92
C PRO A 49 -24.43 -24.49 -19.74
N ILE A 50 -23.77 -25.64 -19.92
CA ILE A 50 -22.94 -26.24 -18.86
C ILE A 50 -21.74 -25.35 -18.54
N ILE A 51 -21.04 -24.83 -19.54
CA ILE A 51 -19.89 -23.91 -19.36
C ILE A 51 -20.34 -22.62 -18.66
N LEU A 52 -21.48 -22.06 -19.08
CA LEU A 52 -22.05 -20.87 -18.44
C LEU A 52 -22.39 -21.14 -16.98
N ARG A 53 -23.03 -22.29 -16.70
CA ARG A 53 -23.39 -22.69 -15.35
C ARG A 53 -22.16 -22.94 -14.47
N GLU A 54 -21.11 -23.55 -15.01
CA GLU A 54 -19.84 -23.74 -14.31
C GLU A 54 -19.23 -22.38 -13.91
N ARG A 55 -19.25 -21.39 -14.82
CA ARG A 55 -18.76 -20.04 -14.54
C ARG A 55 -19.57 -19.35 -13.44
N GLU A 56 -20.90 -19.45 -13.50
CA GLU A 56 -21.80 -18.91 -12.47
C GLU A 56 -21.49 -19.54 -11.10
N LEU A 57 -21.44 -20.87 -11.04
CA LEU A 57 -21.17 -21.59 -9.79
C LEU A 57 -19.80 -21.24 -9.21
N LYS A 58 -18.78 -21.06 -10.05
CA LYS A 58 -17.45 -20.60 -9.61
C LYS A 58 -17.50 -19.18 -9.03
N SER A 59 -18.24 -18.28 -9.67
CA SER A 59 -18.41 -16.91 -9.17
C SER A 59 -19.19 -16.86 -7.86
N ASP A 60 -20.25 -17.67 -7.74
CA ASP A 60 -21.03 -17.82 -6.51
C ASP A 60 -20.17 -18.39 -5.38
N LEU A 61 -19.38 -19.44 -5.66
CA LEU A 61 -18.46 -20.03 -4.69
C LEU A 61 -17.44 -19.00 -4.19
N GLU A 62 -16.83 -18.24 -5.09
CA GLU A 62 -15.90 -17.17 -4.72
C GLU A 62 -16.58 -16.13 -3.82
N ARG A 63 -17.80 -15.70 -4.16
CA ARG A 63 -18.61 -14.79 -3.32
C ARG A 63 -18.87 -15.37 -1.94
N TYR A 64 -19.22 -16.65 -1.83
CA TYR A 64 -19.47 -17.30 -0.55
C TYR A 64 -18.20 -17.43 0.28
N LEU A 65 -17.08 -17.83 -0.31
CA LEU A 65 -15.78 -17.88 0.36
C LEU A 65 -15.37 -16.49 0.87
N ILE A 66 -15.57 -15.45 0.07
CA ILE A 66 -15.33 -14.06 0.45
C ILE A 66 -16.27 -13.64 1.59
N ALA A 67 -17.52 -14.09 1.62
CA ALA A 67 -18.49 -13.78 2.67
C ALA A 67 -18.20 -14.52 3.98
N THR A 68 -17.69 -15.74 3.92
CA THR A 68 -17.35 -16.57 5.09
C THR A 68 -15.92 -16.39 5.56
N ALA A 69 -15.09 -15.61 4.83
CA ALA A 69 -13.72 -15.31 5.20
C ALA A 69 -13.65 -14.85 6.67
N PRO A 70 -12.77 -15.44 7.51
CA PRO A 70 -12.71 -15.14 8.94
C PRO A 70 -12.60 -13.65 9.24
N ILE A 71 -11.87 -12.90 8.42
CA ILE A 71 -11.66 -11.45 8.60
C ILE A 71 -12.95 -10.61 8.46
N LYS A 72 -14.00 -11.13 7.83
CA LYS A 72 -15.32 -10.48 7.81
C LYS A 72 -16.16 -10.76 9.04
N GLN A 73 -15.80 -11.78 9.82
CA GLN A 73 -16.47 -12.15 11.06
C GLN A 73 -15.83 -11.47 12.27
N LEU A 74 -14.60 -10.95 12.13
CA LEU A 74 -13.93 -10.22 13.19
C LEU A 74 -14.67 -8.90 13.49
N PRO A 75 -14.97 -8.62 14.77
CA PRO A 75 -15.37 -7.28 15.19
C PRO A 75 -14.33 -6.23 14.79
N CYS A 76 -14.79 -5.02 14.49
CA CYS A 76 -13.91 -3.93 14.07
C CYS A 76 -12.79 -3.66 15.08
N ASP A 77 -13.08 -3.77 16.38
CA ASP A 77 -12.10 -3.51 17.44
C ASP A 77 -10.96 -4.52 17.44
N ILE A 78 -11.27 -5.81 17.21
CA ILE A 78 -10.24 -6.86 17.12
C ILE A 78 -9.40 -6.67 15.86
N LEU A 79 -10.03 -6.30 14.74
CA LEU A 79 -9.31 -6.00 13.51
C LEU A 79 -8.36 -4.79 13.69
N CYS A 80 -8.83 -3.72 14.34
CA CYS A 80 -8.01 -2.56 14.68
C CYS A 80 -6.86 -2.93 15.62
N PHE A 81 -7.08 -3.83 16.58
CA PHE A 81 -6.03 -4.32 17.47
C PHE A 81 -4.95 -5.10 16.71
N VAL A 82 -5.33 -5.97 15.77
CA VAL A 82 -4.39 -6.68 14.89
C VAL A 82 -3.58 -5.68 14.06
N PHE A 83 -4.22 -4.66 13.49
CA PHE A 83 -3.52 -3.60 12.75
C PHE A 83 -2.56 -2.81 13.63
N GLU A 84 -2.95 -2.51 14.86
CA GLU A 84 -2.09 -1.83 15.82
C GLU A 84 -0.82 -2.63 16.08
N LEU A 85 -0.96 -3.91 16.42
CA LEU A 85 0.18 -4.79 16.65
C LEU A 85 1.12 -4.85 15.44
N HIS A 86 0.56 -4.96 14.22
CA HIS A 86 1.38 -4.98 13.01
C HIS A 86 2.09 -3.65 12.72
N CYS A 87 1.53 -2.52 13.15
CA CYS A 87 2.11 -1.20 12.91
C CYS A 87 3.05 -0.73 14.03
N GLN A 88 3.22 -1.50 15.11
CA GLN A 88 4.04 -1.11 16.26
C GLN A 88 5.54 -1.34 16.08
N ASP A 89 5.94 -2.23 15.17
CA ASP A 89 7.34 -2.66 15.04
C ASP A 89 8.29 -1.50 14.69
N GLU A 90 7.90 -0.61 13.78
CA GLU A 90 8.66 0.60 13.45
C GLU A 90 7.72 1.76 13.07
N PRO A 91 8.03 3.01 13.47
CA PRO A 91 7.26 4.15 13.03
C PRO A 91 7.40 4.32 11.50
N PRO A 92 6.34 4.76 10.82
CA PRO A 92 6.33 4.81 9.37
C PRO A 92 7.30 5.88 8.86
N LEU A 93 8.32 5.43 8.12
CA LEU A 93 9.33 6.27 7.47
C LEU A 93 8.82 6.74 6.09
N LEU A 94 8.31 7.97 6.03
CA LEU A 94 7.82 8.51 4.76
C LEU A 94 8.96 8.64 3.72
N PHE A 95 8.65 8.27 2.48
CA PHE A 95 9.50 8.31 1.29
C PHE A 95 10.70 7.35 1.24
N GLN A 96 11.03 6.66 2.33
CA GLN A 96 11.99 5.55 2.30
C GLN A 96 11.32 4.21 2.01
N SER A 97 10.20 3.91 2.68
CA SER A 97 9.47 2.67 2.51
C SER A 97 7.96 2.91 2.47
N LYS A 98 7.20 1.90 1.99
CA LYS A 98 5.73 1.96 2.00
C LYS A 98 5.23 1.59 3.40
N PRO A 99 4.58 2.50 4.13
CA PRO A 99 4.12 2.21 5.49
C PRO A 99 3.15 1.04 5.55
N ALA A 100 3.22 0.24 6.61
CA ALA A 100 2.31 -0.88 6.85
C ALA A 100 0.84 -0.43 6.81
N GLN A 101 0.56 0.75 7.36
CA GLN A 101 -0.77 1.37 7.35
C GLN A 101 -1.30 1.57 5.93
N VAL A 102 -0.46 2.05 5.01
CA VAL A 102 -0.83 2.25 3.61
C VAL A 102 -1.08 0.91 2.94
N THR A 103 -0.24 -0.09 3.18
CA THR A 103 -0.39 -1.44 2.65
C THR A 103 -1.70 -2.09 3.12
N LEU A 104 -1.98 -2.06 4.43
CA LEU A 104 -3.22 -2.58 5.01
C LEU A 104 -4.47 -1.88 4.44
N SER A 105 -4.40 -0.57 4.21
CA SER A 105 -5.50 0.21 3.64
C SER A 105 -5.83 -0.12 2.17
N GLN A 106 -4.98 -0.89 1.49
CA GLN A 106 -5.15 -1.28 0.09
C GLN A 106 -5.70 -2.70 -0.10
N VAL A 107 -5.83 -3.49 0.98
CA VAL A 107 -6.32 -4.88 0.90
C VAL A 107 -7.79 -4.93 0.45
N CYS A 108 -8.68 -4.22 1.12
CA CYS A 108 -10.08 -4.07 0.70
C CYS A 108 -10.70 -2.78 1.26
N SER A 109 -11.91 -2.44 0.79
CA SER A 109 -12.64 -1.25 1.23
C SER A 109 -13.00 -1.26 2.73
N ALA A 110 -13.26 -2.44 3.30
CA ALA A 110 -13.55 -2.59 4.73
C ALA A 110 -12.32 -2.28 5.59
N TRP A 111 -11.15 -2.81 5.22
CA TRP A 111 -9.89 -2.54 5.93
C TRP A 111 -9.50 -1.08 5.83
N ARG A 112 -9.65 -0.50 4.63
CA ARG A 112 -9.42 0.95 4.45
C ARG A 112 -10.27 1.77 5.41
N ARG A 113 -11.56 1.45 5.52
CA ARG A 113 -12.47 2.17 6.41
C ARG A 113 -12.08 2.00 7.88
N ALA A 114 -11.76 0.78 8.31
CA ALA A 114 -11.31 0.51 9.68
C ALA A 114 -10.01 1.28 10.00
N MET A 115 -9.00 1.18 9.12
CA MET A 115 -7.72 1.88 9.24
C MET A 115 -7.90 3.40 9.34
N LEU A 116 -8.64 4.02 8.41
CA LEU A 116 -8.85 5.47 8.39
C LEU A 116 -9.66 5.98 9.58
N ASN A 117 -10.52 5.15 10.15
CA ASN A 117 -11.32 5.50 11.33
C ASN A 117 -10.62 5.27 12.66
N PHE A 118 -9.41 4.68 12.67
CA PHE A 118 -8.67 4.36 13.88
C PHE A 118 -7.50 5.34 14.08
N PRO A 119 -7.69 6.46 14.81
CA PRO A 119 -6.75 7.59 14.79
C PRO A 119 -5.39 7.26 15.39
N LYS A 120 -5.33 6.28 16.29
CA LYS A 120 -4.11 5.84 16.97
C LYS A 120 -3.03 5.33 16.01
N LEU A 121 -3.41 4.80 14.84
CA LEU A 121 -2.44 4.34 13.83
C LEU A 121 -1.73 5.48 13.08
N TRP A 122 -2.25 6.70 13.18
CA TRP A 122 -1.82 7.85 12.39
C TRP A 122 -1.17 8.94 13.23
N ASN A 123 -1.04 8.74 14.55
CA ASN A 123 -0.48 9.72 15.47
C ASN A 123 1.05 9.63 15.59
N ASN A 124 1.72 8.81 14.79
CA ASN A 124 3.17 8.64 14.82
C ASN A 124 3.72 8.57 13.39
N ILE A 125 4.82 9.28 13.13
CA ILE A 125 5.46 9.34 11.83
C ILE A 125 6.94 9.73 11.93
N VAL A 126 7.77 9.18 11.05
CA VAL A 126 9.13 9.66 10.84
C VAL A 126 9.23 10.23 9.43
N ILE A 127 9.81 11.41 9.33
CA ILE A 127 9.93 12.15 8.09
C ILE A 127 11.41 12.21 7.72
N ALA A 128 11.76 11.61 6.60
CA ALA A 128 13.12 11.67 6.05
C ALA A 128 13.12 12.54 4.78
N PRO A 129 13.51 13.84 4.88
CA PRO A 129 13.57 14.71 3.72
C PRO A 129 14.55 14.18 2.68
N GLN A 130 14.17 14.25 1.41
CA GLN A 130 15.00 13.78 0.31
C GLN A 130 15.44 14.94 -0.56
N HIS A 131 16.69 14.90 -1.00
CA HIS A 131 17.31 15.89 -1.88
C HIS A 131 16.68 15.95 -3.26
N ARG A 132 16.30 14.77 -3.78
CA ARG A 132 15.85 14.59 -5.17
C ARG A 132 14.36 14.79 -5.37
N ARG A 133 13.60 15.15 -4.32
CA ARG A 133 12.14 15.33 -4.38
C ARG A 133 11.71 16.70 -3.84
N PRO A 134 10.65 17.30 -4.41
CA PRO A 134 10.08 18.52 -3.86
C PRO A 134 9.49 18.25 -2.47
N ASN A 135 10.20 18.65 -1.43
CA ASN A 135 9.81 18.46 -0.03
C ASN A 135 8.54 19.26 0.40
N ASN A 136 7.92 20.04 -0.50
CA ASN A 136 6.59 20.58 -0.25
C ASN A 136 5.53 19.46 -0.23
N GLU A 137 5.62 18.50 -1.15
CA GLU A 137 4.73 17.32 -1.18
C GLU A 137 4.88 16.47 0.08
N LEU A 138 6.10 16.40 0.64
CA LEU A 138 6.41 15.73 1.91
C LEU A 138 5.59 16.33 3.06
N VAL A 139 5.56 17.66 3.17
CA VAL A 139 4.80 18.36 4.21
C VAL A 139 3.30 18.15 4.01
N GLU A 140 2.81 18.13 2.77
CA GLU A 140 1.40 17.86 2.47
C GLU A 140 1.00 16.43 2.85
N ILE A 141 1.83 15.44 2.50
CA ILE A 141 1.61 14.04 2.84
C ILE A 141 1.68 13.83 4.36
N ALA A 142 2.65 14.43 5.04
CA ALA A 142 2.75 14.37 6.49
C ALA A 142 1.56 15.04 7.19
N ASN A 143 1.08 16.17 6.68
CA ASN A 143 -0.14 16.80 7.16
C ASN A 143 -1.37 15.91 6.95
N ALA A 144 -1.51 15.31 5.77
CA ALA A 144 -2.60 14.38 5.47
C ALA A 144 -2.51 13.09 6.30
N TRP A 145 -1.30 12.68 6.70
CA TRP A 145 -1.09 11.58 7.64
C TRP A 145 -1.61 11.94 9.02
N LEU A 146 -1.07 13.00 9.63
CA LEU A 146 -1.40 13.39 11.01
C LEU A 146 -2.83 13.90 11.16
N SER A 147 -3.46 14.44 10.12
CA SER A 147 -4.88 14.85 10.19
C SER A 147 -5.81 13.67 10.51
N ARG A 148 -5.40 12.43 10.20
CA ARG A 148 -6.15 11.22 10.56
C ARG A 148 -6.06 10.86 12.04
N ALA A 149 -5.09 11.41 12.76
CA ALA A 149 -4.98 11.28 14.22
C ALA A 149 -6.05 12.10 14.97
N LYS A 150 -6.80 12.96 14.27
CA LYS A 150 -7.84 13.83 14.84
C LYS A 150 -7.24 14.67 15.98
N ASP A 151 -7.82 14.57 17.17
CA ASP A 151 -7.40 15.34 18.35
C ASP A 151 -6.25 14.68 19.15
N LEU A 152 -5.77 13.51 18.73
CA LEU A 152 -4.71 12.82 19.46
C LEU A 152 -3.37 13.57 19.34
N PRO A 153 -2.63 13.75 20.45
CA PRO A 153 -1.27 14.25 20.40
C PRO A 153 -0.38 13.33 19.55
N CYS A 154 0.27 13.95 18.57
CA CYS A 154 1.08 13.29 17.56
C CYS A 154 2.55 13.17 17.98
N SER A 155 3.26 12.26 17.33
CA SER A 155 4.70 12.06 17.44
C SER A 155 5.31 12.19 16.06
N VAL A 156 6.29 13.08 15.93
CA VAL A 156 7.06 13.24 14.71
C VAL A 156 8.55 13.31 15.02
N GLU A 157 9.34 12.63 14.22
CA GLU A 157 10.80 12.76 14.20
C GLU A 157 11.25 13.04 12.77
N PHE A 158 12.11 14.04 12.60
CA PHE A 158 12.75 14.31 11.31
C PHE A 158 14.10 13.60 11.28
N GLU A 159 14.21 12.58 10.45
CA GLU A 159 15.45 11.84 10.26
C GLU A 159 16.24 12.46 9.11
N PHE A 160 17.38 13.07 9.43
CA PHE A 160 18.32 13.57 8.44
C PHE A 160 19.43 12.55 8.25
N PRO A 161 19.84 12.26 7.00
CA PRO A 161 20.89 11.30 6.78
C PRO A 161 22.22 11.80 7.41
N PRO A 162 23.09 10.90 7.91
CA PRO A 162 24.31 11.28 8.60
C PRO A 162 25.24 12.13 7.74
N TRP A 163 25.94 13.07 8.36
CA TRP A 163 26.87 14.03 7.74
C TRP A 163 28.12 13.39 7.07
N ASP A 164 28.21 12.06 7.02
CA ASP A 164 29.44 11.32 6.71
C ASP A 164 29.48 10.74 5.28
N VAL A 165 28.60 11.18 4.38
CA VAL A 165 28.69 10.80 2.95
C VAL A 165 29.37 11.93 2.21
N ASP A 166 30.49 11.63 1.54
CA ASP A 166 31.46 12.51 0.86
C ASP A 166 30.92 13.51 -0.20
N ASP A 167 29.61 13.77 -0.24
CA ASP A 167 28.95 14.72 -1.15
C ASP A 167 28.28 15.87 -0.36
N ASP A 168 29.11 16.71 0.26
CA ASP A 168 28.77 17.85 1.16
C ASP A 168 27.87 18.94 0.53
N TRP A 169 27.62 18.90 -0.79
CA TRP A 169 26.78 19.91 -1.44
C TRP A 169 25.28 19.64 -1.28
N ASP A 170 24.86 18.37 -1.16
CA ASP A 170 23.44 18.02 -1.20
C ASP A 170 22.73 18.46 0.10
N TYR A 171 23.35 18.25 1.26
CA TYR A 171 22.82 18.58 2.59
C TYR A 171 22.41 20.04 2.75
N ARG A 172 23.28 20.97 2.31
CA ARG A 172 22.99 22.42 2.39
C ARG A 172 21.73 22.79 1.60
N TYR A 173 21.41 22.04 0.56
CA TYR A 173 20.24 22.30 -0.26
C TYR A 173 18.95 22.03 0.50
N ILE A 174 18.82 20.89 1.21
CA ILE A 174 17.62 20.55 2.00
C ILE A 174 17.26 21.65 3.01
N TRP A 175 18.25 22.17 3.74
CA TRP A 175 18.07 23.24 4.73
C TRP A 175 17.77 24.62 4.11
N ARG A 176 18.11 24.83 2.84
CA ARG A 176 17.86 26.08 2.12
C ARG A 176 16.50 26.11 1.42
N GLN A 177 15.82 24.98 1.34
CA GLN A 177 14.52 24.87 0.71
C GLN A 177 13.41 25.58 1.50
N HIS A 178 12.38 26.03 0.79
CA HIS A 178 11.26 26.77 1.35
C HIS A 178 10.43 25.97 2.37
N TRP A 179 10.33 24.65 2.21
CA TRP A 179 9.60 23.79 3.14
C TRP A 179 10.21 23.84 4.55
N HIS A 180 11.56 23.85 4.66
CA HIS A 180 12.26 23.89 5.93
C HIS A 180 12.00 25.22 6.62
N LYS A 181 12.26 26.34 5.92
CA LYS A 181 12.04 27.71 6.43
C LYS A 181 10.64 27.93 7.03
N ASN A 182 9.62 27.25 6.50
CA ASN A 182 8.24 27.42 6.92
C ASN A 182 7.70 26.22 7.70
N ILE A 183 8.55 25.31 8.17
CA ILE A 183 8.10 24.04 8.76
C ILE A 183 7.30 24.26 10.05
N ILE A 184 7.69 25.25 10.86
CA ILE A 184 6.94 25.62 12.06
C ILE A 184 5.54 26.07 11.69
N LYS A 185 5.45 27.01 10.73
CA LYS A 185 4.20 27.61 10.30
C LYS A 185 3.30 26.63 9.55
N ASN A 186 3.84 25.83 8.65
CA ASN A 186 3.08 25.00 7.72
C ASN A 186 2.82 23.57 8.21
N PHE A 187 3.52 23.13 9.25
CA PHE A 187 3.41 21.78 9.78
C PHE A 187 3.24 21.76 11.30
N VAL A 188 4.22 22.29 12.06
CA VAL A 188 4.21 22.17 13.53
C VAL A 188 2.99 22.86 14.14
N SER A 189 2.63 24.05 13.66
CA SER A 189 1.47 24.81 14.16
C SER A 189 0.13 24.10 13.93
N ARG A 190 0.04 23.20 12.95
CA ARG A 190 -1.22 22.58 12.51
C ARG A 190 -1.66 21.44 13.41
N HIS A 191 -0.73 20.77 14.08
CA HIS A 191 -1.01 19.59 14.91
C HIS A 191 -0.65 19.84 16.36
N LYS A 192 -1.11 18.97 17.27
CA LYS A 192 -0.66 18.92 18.66
C LYS A 192 0.37 17.81 18.77
N PHE A 193 1.52 18.07 19.39
CA PHE A 193 2.58 17.07 19.50
C PHE A 193 2.81 16.68 20.96
N LYS A 194 2.93 15.38 21.21
CA LYS A 194 3.52 14.81 22.43
C LYS A 194 5.00 14.50 22.28
N ARG A 195 5.44 14.19 21.05
CA ARG A 195 6.86 14.05 20.74
C ARG A 195 7.18 14.83 19.48
N LEU A 196 8.13 15.74 19.57
CA LEU A 196 8.54 16.59 18.48
C LEU A 196 10.06 16.57 18.38
N GLY A 197 10.59 15.81 17.42
CA GLY A 197 12.00 15.79 17.09
C GLY A 197 12.24 16.54 15.79
N VAL A 198 12.86 17.71 15.85
CA VAL A 198 13.13 18.53 14.66
C VAL A 198 14.55 19.08 14.71
N THR A 199 15.15 19.18 13.54
CA THR A 199 16.43 19.84 13.36
C THR A 199 16.22 21.24 12.78
N PHE A 200 16.74 22.24 13.48
CA PHE A 200 16.48 23.65 13.24
C PHE A 200 17.76 24.44 12.90
N ALA A 201 17.59 25.40 11.99
CA ALA A 201 18.40 26.61 11.94
C ALA A 201 17.80 27.71 12.84
N ASP A 202 18.57 28.74 13.19
CA ASP A 202 18.21 29.79 14.18
C ASP A 202 16.83 30.45 13.98
N HIS A 203 16.38 30.61 12.74
CA HIS A 203 15.10 31.24 12.46
C HIS A 203 13.89 30.41 12.90
N HIS A 204 14.00 29.08 12.92
CA HIS A 204 12.89 28.22 13.37
C HIS A 204 12.68 28.29 14.87
N LEU A 205 13.74 28.53 15.66
CA LEU A 205 13.60 28.68 17.11
C LEU A 205 12.74 29.92 17.43
N ARG A 206 12.96 31.02 16.71
CA ARG A 206 12.12 32.23 16.85
C ARG A 206 10.66 31.94 16.53
N ASP A 207 10.38 31.27 15.41
CA ASP A 207 9.02 30.94 15.01
C ASP A 207 8.37 29.93 15.96
N PHE A 208 9.14 28.97 16.47
CA PHE A 208 8.68 27.95 17.41
C PHE A 208 8.26 28.55 18.75
N LEU A 209 9.04 29.52 19.25
CA LEU A 209 8.73 30.25 20.48
C LEU A 209 7.52 31.18 20.34
N GLN A 210 7.04 31.45 19.12
CA GLN A 210 5.82 32.21 18.86
C GLN A 210 4.56 31.34 18.78
N LEU A 211 4.69 30.01 18.90
CA LEU A 211 3.53 29.13 18.91
C LEU A 211 2.69 29.36 20.17
N PRO A 212 1.35 29.28 20.09
CA PRO A 212 0.49 29.37 21.27
C PRO A 212 0.83 28.27 22.28
N ASP A 213 0.77 28.60 23.58
CA ASP A 213 1.09 27.67 24.67
C ASP A 213 0.32 26.36 24.56
N GLU A 214 -0.95 26.40 24.15
CA GLU A 214 -1.80 25.22 23.92
C GLU A 214 -1.20 24.16 23.00
N LYS A 215 -0.33 24.56 22.06
CA LYS A 215 0.38 23.66 21.15
C LYS A 215 1.60 23.01 21.81
N LEU A 216 2.16 23.68 22.81
CA LEU A 216 3.34 23.25 23.55
C LEU A 216 2.95 22.43 24.80
N LEU A 217 1.75 22.63 25.35
CA LEU A 217 1.25 21.94 26.56
C LEU A 217 1.24 20.41 26.45
N CYS A 218 1.08 19.86 25.24
CA CYS A 218 1.03 18.41 25.05
C CYS A 218 2.42 17.77 24.94
N ILE A 219 3.51 18.54 24.83
CA ILE A 219 4.84 18.03 24.52
C ILE A 219 5.44 17.32 25.74
N GLU A 220 5.73 16.03 25.58
CA GLU A 220 6.38 15.15 26.56
C GLU A 220 7.85 14.89 26.20
N ASP A 221 8.18 14.84 24.90
CA ASP A 221 9.56 14.68 24.37
C ASP A 221 9.81 15.76 23.31
N LEU A 222 10.77 16.65 23.56
CA LEU A 222 11.21 17.67 22.61
C LEU A 222 12.68 17.43 22.27
N ARG A 223 12.96 17.04 21.03
CA ARG A 223 14.34 16.88 20.53
C ARG A 223 14.64 17.98 19.55
N LEU A 224 15.55 18.86 19.94
CA LEU A 224 16.03 19.94 19.10
C LEU A 224 17.46 19.64 18.68
N GLN A 225 17.69 19.50 17.39
CA GLN A 225 19.03 19.47 16.82
C GLN A 225 19.30 20.80 16.13
N HIS A 226 20.48 21.37 16.30
CA HIS A 226 20.84 22.65 15.69
C HIS A 226 21.83 22.45 14.55
N VAL A 227 21.61 23.15 13.43
CA VAL A 227 22.51 23.14 12.27
C VAL A 227 23.14 24.51 12.12
N THR A 228 24.41 24.63 12.47
CA THR A 228 25.24 25.79 12.17
C THR A 228 25.68 25.74 10.70
N SER A 229 25.21 26.68 9.88
CA SER A 229 25.76 26.89 8.53
C SER A 229 27.22 27.31 8.66
N ASN A 230 28.14 26.51 8.12
CA ASN A 230 29.59 26.59 8.28
C ASN A 230 30.28 27.87 7.72
N ASN A 231 29.56 28.98 7.50
CA ASN A 231 30.20 30.28 7.26
C ASN A 231 30.70 30.95 8.54
N ASP A 232 30.29 30.47 9.72
CA ASP A 232 30.84 30.89 11.02
C ASP A 232 31.55 29.72 11.71
N LYS A 233 32.56 29.14 11.05
CA LYS A 233 33.55 28.30 11.73
C LYS A 233 34.38 29.17 12.67
N LYS A 234 33.86 29.48 13.86
CA LYS A 234 34.67 29.60 15.07
C LYS A 234 33.90 29.02 16.25
N ASN A 235 34.31 27.79 16.57
CA ASN A 235 34.07 27.04 17.79
C ASN A 235 32.62 26.59 17.98
N PHE A 236 32.36 25.29 17.90
CA PHE A 236 31.87 24.49 19.04
C PHE A 236 32.09 23.00 18.75
N ARG A 237 32.55 22.26 19.76
CA ARG A 237 32.83 20.83 19.69
C ARG A 237 31.52 20.05 19.63
N LEU A 238 31.51 19.02 18.77
CA LEU A 238 30.49 17.99 18.66
C LEU A 238 30.11 17.44 20.04
N ILE A 239 28.81 17.43 20.37
CA ILE A 239 28.29 16.60 21.45
C ILE A 239 27.97 15.23 20.84
N PRO A 240 28.58 14.13 21.31
CA PRO A 240 28.29 12.78 20.80
C PRO A 240 26.82 12.38 21.05
N ARG A 241 26.29 11.52 20.17
CA ARG A 241 24.92 10.94 20.20
C ARG A 241 24.52 10.20 21.50
N HIS A 242 25.35 10.16 22.53
CA HIS A 242 25.10 9.43 23.78
C HIS A 242 24.75 10.31 24.99
N SER A 243 24.54 11.60 24.81
CA SER A 243 24.20 12.47 25.93
C SER A 243 23.34 13.63 25.47
N LEU A 244 22.02 13.51 25.69
CA LEU A 244 21.10 14.56 26.15
C LEU A 244 19.67 13.97 26.14
N GLY A 245 19.42 13.07 27.10
CA GLY A 245 18.07 12.86 27.59
C GLY A 245 17.70 14.04 28.49
N CYS A 246 17.36 15.19 27.92
CA CYS A 246 16.67 16.23 28.68
C CYS A 246 15.21 15.79 28.85
N ARG A 247 14.96 14.94 29.85
CA ARG A 247 13.61 14.79 30.41
C ARG A 247 13.29 16.11 31.10
N ILE A 248 12.47 16.95 30.48
CA ILE A 248 11.79 18.00 31.23
C ILE A 248 10.75 17.29 32.08
N SER A 249 11.11 17.05 33.34
CA SER A 249 10.13 16.57 34.33
C SER A 249 9.17 17.73 34.61
N PRO A 250 7.85 17.50 34.61
CA PRO A 250 6.92 18.53 35.06
C PRO A 250 7.15 18.74 36.56
N ALA A 251 7.43 19.98 36.96
CA ALA A 251 7.49 20.36 38.35
C ALA A 251 6.11 20.11 38.99
N CYS A 252 6.11 19.38 40.09
CA CYS A 252 4.93 19.15 40.94
C CYS A 252 4.59 20.40 41.76
N ALA A 253 3.28 20.62 41.91
CA ALA A 253 2.55 21.43 42.91
C ALA A 253 2.84 22.93 43.00
#